data_AF-A0A645IYK0-F1
#
_entry.id   AF-A0A645IYK0-F1
#
_cell.length_a   1.000
_cell.length_b   1.000
_cell.length_c   1.000
_cell.angle_alpha   90.00
_cell.angle_beta   90.00
_cell.angle_gamma   90.00
#
_symmetry.space_group_name_H-M   'P 1'
#
loop_
_entity.id
_entity.type
_entity.pdbx_description
1 polymer ?
#
loop_
_entity_poly.entity_id
_entity_poly.type
_entity_poly.pdbx_seq_one_letter_code
_entity_poly.pdbx_strand_id
1 'polypeptide(L)' 'MPQESLGNYHTVGGFVLASLGRIPRKAERFTWADWEFEVVDVDRNRVDQVLATRVAELGTPREDI' A
#
# COMPACT_ATOMS: atom_id res chain seq x y z
N MET A 1 6.21 22.47 -6.86
CA MET A 1 7.27 21.43 -6.75
C MET A 1 6.59 20.11 -6.46
N PRO A 2 6.80 19.04 -7.26
CA PRO A 2 6.08 17.78 -7.08
C PRO A 2 6.83 16.88 -6.09
N GLN A 3 6.79 17.20 -4.80
CA GLN A 3 7.22 16.29 -3.73
C GLN A 3 6.38 16.43 -2.44
N GLU A 4 5.43 17.36 -2.40
CA GLU A 4 4.68 17.68 -1.16
C GLU A 4 3.51 16.74 -0.87
N SER A 5 3.18 15.79 -1.76
CA SER A 5 1.99 14.95 -1.59
C SER A 5 2.20 13.68 -0.76
N LEU A 6 3.44 13.22 -0.58
CA LEU A 6 3.74 11.99 0.18
C LEU A 6 4.05 12.25 1.67
N GLY A 7 4.04 13.51 2.12
CA GLY A 7 4.57 13.91 3.43
C GLY A 7 3.56 14.01 4.58
N ASN A 8 2.25 13.95 4.33
CA ASN A 8 1.25 14.41 5.31
C ASN A 8 0.24 13.35 5.78
N TYR A 9 0.55 12.06 5.66
CA TYR A 9 -0.29 11.02 6.27
C TYR A 9 0.38 10.43 7.52
N HIS A 10 -0.43 10.26 8.57
CA HIS A 10 0.01 9.69 9.85
C HIS A 10 -0.59 8.29 10.10
N THR A 11 -1.33 7.75 9.13
CA THR A 11 -2.01 6.46 9.23
C THR A 11 -1.84 5.66 7.95
N VAL A 12 -1.95 4.33 8.04
CA VAL A 12 -1.93 3.44 6.86
C VAL A 12 -3.06 3.79 5.89
N GLY A 13 -4.25 4.13 6.39
CA GLY A 13 -5.34 4.57 5.52
C GLY A 13 -5.02 5.87 4.77
N GLY A 14 -4.35 6.82 5.43
CA GLY A 14 -3.84 8.02 4.77
C GLY A 14 -2.78 7.73 3.71
N PHE A 15 -1.89 6.76 3.97
CA PHE A 15 -0.92 6.28 2.98
C PHE A 15 -1.60 5.69 1.74
N VAL A 16 -2.63 4.85 1.92
CA VAL A 16 -3.41 4.28 0.81
C VAL A 16 -4.09 5.37 -0.02
N LEU A 17 -4.72 6.35 0.64
CA LEU A 17 -5.38 7.48 -0.05
C LEU A 17 -4.37 8.33 -0.82
N ALA A 18 -3.22 8.63 -0.22
CA ALA A 18 -2.16 9.40 -0.88
C ALA A 18 -1.56 8.64 -2.08
N SER A 19 -1.43 7.32 -1.97
CA SER A 19 -0.90 6.47 -3.05
C SER A 19 -1.87 6.35 -4.24
N LEU A 20 -3.18 6.30 -3.97
CA LEU A 20 -4.21 6.11 -5.00
C LEU A 20 -4.83 7.42 -5.51
N GLY A 21 -4.68 8.53 -4.77
CA GLY A 21 -5.23 9.84 -5.11
C GLY A 21 -6.77 9.94 -5.01
N ARG A 22 -7.43 8.91 -4.49
CA ARG A 22 -8.89 8.84 -4.33
C ARG A 22 -9.27 7.85 -3.23
N ILE A 23 -10.55 7.86 -2.83
CA ILE A 23 -11.10 6.80 -1.97
C ILE A 23 -11.01 5.46 -2.73
N PRO A 24 -10.37 4.43 -2.17
CA PRO A 24 -10.22 3.13 -2.80
C PRO A 24 -11.52 2.32 -2.75
N ARG A 25 -11.59 1.29 -3.58
CA ARG A 25 -12.58 0.23 -3.44
C ARG A 25 -12.01 -0.95 -2.65
N LYS A 26 -12.90 -1.75 -2.05
CA LYS A 26 -12.52 -3.03 -1.44
C LYS A 26 -11.86 -3.95 -2.49
N ALA A 27 -10.86 -4.71 -2.06
CA ALA A 27 -9.98 -5.56 -2.87
C ALA A 27 -9.12 -4.83 -3.91
N GLU A 28 -9.08 -3.49 -3.90
CA GLU A 28 -8.14 -2.73 -4.72
C GLU A 28 -6.71 -2.93 -4.18
N ARG A 29 -5.75 -3.12 -5.10
CA ARG A 29 -4.35 -3.40 -4.79
C ARG A 29 -3.42 -2.41 -5.44
N PHE A 30 -2.31 -2.09 -4.76
CA PHE A 30 -1.21 -1.34 -5.33
C PHE A 30 0.11 -1.78 -4.69
N THR A 31 1.21 -1.57 -5.41
CA THR A 31 2.55 -1.86 -4.90
C THR A 31 3.27 -0.58 -4.48
N TRP A 32 4.06 -0.69 -3.41
CA TRP A 32 4.98 0.36 -2.98
C TRP A 32 6.19 -0.30 -2.35
N ALA A 33 7.38 0.00 -2.88
CA ALA A 33 8.60 -0.76 -2.61
C ALA A 33 8.34 -2.28 -2.82
N ASP A 34 8.85 -3.13 -1.94
CA ASP A 34 8.73 -4.60 -2.03
C ASP A 34 7.43 -5.15 -1.40
N TRP A 35 6.37 -4.33 -1.34
CA TRP A 35 5.11 -4.69 -0.72
C TRP A 35 3.94 -4.45 -1.67
N GLU A 36 3.01 -5.40 -1.67
CA GLU A 36 1.67 -5.22 -2.21
C GLU A 36 0.72 -4.91 -1.04
N PHE A 37 -0.07 -3.84 -1.21
CA PHE A 37 -1.11 -3.44 -0.27
C PHE A 37 -2.47 -3.72 -0.89
N GLU A 38 -3.31 -4.49 -0.19
CA GLU A 38 -4.71 -4.76 -0.55
C GLU A 38 -5.64 -4.08 0.45
N VAL A 39 -6.63 -3.32 -0.07
CA VAL A 39 -7.69 -2.72 0.76
C VAL A 39 -8.70 -3.79 1.13
N VAL A 40 -8.66 -4.27 2.36
CA VAL A 40 -9.55 -5.33 2.85
C VAL A 40 -10.89 -4.76 3.28
N ASP A 41 -10.90 -3.58 3.89
CA ASP A 41 -12.14 -2.94 4.30
C ASP A 41 -12.07 -1.41 4.27
N VAL A 42 -13.20 -0.82 3.88
CA VAL A 42 -13.43 0.63 3.85
C VAL A 42 -14.70 0.88 4.63
N ASP A 43 -14.61 1.63 5.73
CA ASP A 43 -15.77 2.14 6.44
C ASP A 43 -16.05 3.58 6.01
N ARG A 44 -17.22 3.79 5.41
CA ARG A 44 -17.65 5.05 4.78
C ARG A 44 -16.61 5.53 3.76
N ASN A 45 -15.80 6.54 4.13
CA ASN A 45 -14.78 7.17 3.30
C ASN A 45 -13.36 6.95 3.86
N ARG A 46 -13.20 6.02 4.81
CA ARG A 46 -11.93 5.74 5.47
C ARG A 46 -11.55 4.28 5.27
N VAL A 47 -10.30 4.06 4.88
CA VAL A 47 -9.70 2.73 4.89
C VAL A 47 -9.54 2.27 6.33
N ASP A 48 -10.18 1.15 6.69
CA ASP A 48 -10.13 0.60 8.04
C ASP A 48 -9.13 -0.56 8.15
N GLN A 49 -9.10 -1.44 7.14
CA GLN A 49 -8.22 -2.59 7.12
C GLN A 49 -7.45 -2.70 5.79
N VAL A 50 -6.14 -2.96 5.92
CA VAL A 50 -5.23 -3.17 4.79
C VAL A 50 -4.42 -4.43 5.06
N LEU A 51 -4.28 -5.28 4.05
CA LEU A 51 -3.36 -6.40 4.06
C LEU A 51 -2.08 -5.99 3.31
N ALA A 52 -0.93 -6.05 3.97
CA ALA A 52 0.36 -5.84 3.35
C ALA A 52 1.07 -7.18 3.18
N THR A 53 1.42 -7.53 1.95
CA THR A 53 2.13 -8.76 1.61
C THR A 53 3.46 -8.42 0.97
N ARG A 54 4.55 -9.00 1.44
CA ARG A 54 5.86 -8.80 0.81
C ARG A 54 5.82 -9.45 -0.56
N VAL A 55 6.13 -8.69 -1.61
CA VAL A 55 6.29 -9.24 -2.94
C VAL A 55 7.56 -10.08 -2.89
N ALA A 56 7.41 -11.40 -2.94
CA ALA A 56 8.57 -12.27 -3.01
C ALA A 56 9.33 -11.91 -4.29
N GLU A 57 10.61 -11.56 -4.17
CA GLU A 57 11.50 -11.51 -5.32
C GLU A 57 11.53 -12.93 -5.91
N LEU A 58 10.79 -13.14 -7.00
CA LEU A 58 10.91 -14.35 -7.80
C LEU A 58 12.33 -14.35 -8.40
N GLY A 59 13.29 -14.89 -7.65
CA GLY A 59 14.62 -15.23 -8.14
C GLY A 59 15.78 -14.45 -7.53
N THR A 60 16.24 -14.87 -6.37
CA THR A 60 17.68 -15.15 -6.17
C THR A 60 17.75 -16.37 -5.25
N PRO A 61 18.25 -17.53 -5.72
CA PRO A 61 18.55 -18.64 -4.84
C PRO A 61 19.41 -18.10 -3.70
N ARG A 62 19.02 -18.36 -2.46
CA ARG A 62 19.96 -18.19 -1.34
C ARG A 62 21.10 -19.16 -1.66
N GLU A 63 22.24 -18.64 -2.08
CA GLU A 63 23.47 -19.44 -2.16
C GLU A 63 23.84 -19.78 -0.71
N ASP A 64 23.44 -20.98 -0.29
CA ASP A 64 23.93 -21.62 0.91
C ASP A 64 25.43 -21.87 0.69
N ILE A 65 26.28 -21.10 1.40
CA ILE A 65 27.74 -21.31 1.49
C ILE A 65 28.02 -22.19 2.71
#